data_AF-A0A529NBV4-F1
#
_entry.id   AF-A0A529NBV4-F1
#
_cell.length_a   1.000
_cell.length_b   1.000
_cell.length_c   1.000
_cell.angle_alpha   90.00
_cell.angle_beta   90.00
_cell.angle_gamma   90.00
#
_symmetry.space_group_name_H-M   'P 1'
#
loop_
_entity.id
_entity.type
_entity.pdbx_description
1 polymer ?
#
loop_
_entity_poly.entity_id
_entity_poly.type
_entity_poly.pdbx_seq_one_letter_code
_entity_poly.pdbx_strand_id
1 'polypeptide(L)'
;ADTAAPDAMLVAETGGLNAMIVDSTALPEQAVRDILASAFQSAGQRCSALRVLYVQKDVEKKMLEMLRGAMEALNLGDPWLISTDVGPVIDDEAQTSIRDYCTRMGL
;
A
#
# COMPACT_ATOMS: atom_id res chain seq x y z
N ALA A 1 21.22 -8.47 25.38
CA ALA A 1 22.63 -8.73 24.99
C ALA A 1 23.33 -9.59 26.04
N ASP A 2 23.08 -9.36 27.34
CA ASP A 2 23.75 -10.07 28.44
C ASP A 2 23.45 -11.58 28.56
N THR A 3 22.44 -12.09 27.84
CA THR A 3 21.97 -13.49 27.95
C THR A 3 22.10 -14.30 26.66
N ALA A 4 22.50 -13.69 25.54
CA ALA A 4 22.62 -14.38 24.27
C ALA A 4 24.08 -14.79 24.03
N ALA A 5 24.30 -16.03 23.60
CA ALA A 5 25.61 -16.48 23.17
C ALA A 5 26.07 -15.66 21.94
N PRO A 6 27.38 -15.44 21.73
CA PRO A 6 27.90 -14.66 20.59
C PRO A 6 27.49 -15.20 19.21
N ASP A 7 27.13 -16.48 19.13
CA ASP A 7 26.70 -17.22 17.94
C ASP A 7 25.19 -17.48 17.89
N ALA A 8 24.42 -16.85 18.77
CA ALA A 8 22.97 -17.02 18.80
C ALA A 8 22.33 -16.66 17.45
N MET A 9 21.46 -17.54 16.97
CA MET A 9 20.73 -17.35 15.72
C MET A 9 19.79 -16.15 15.80
N LEU A 10 19.92 -15.22 14.86
CA LEU A 10 19.00 -14.10 14.68
C LEU A 10 18.06 -14.38 13.51
N VAL A 11 16.76 -14.39 13.79
CA VAL A 11 15.72 -14.30 12.77
C VAL A 11 15.15 -12.89 12.82
N ALA A 12 15.35 -12.11 11.75
CA ALA A 12 14.95 -10.72 11.68
C ALA A 12 14.19 -10.44 10.38
N GLU A 13 12.86 -10.43 10.47
CA GLU A 13 11.98 -9.99 9.40
C GLU A 13 11.94 -8.45 9.36
N THR A 14 12.18 -7.86 8.20
CA THR A 14 12.24 -6.40 8.03
C THR A 14 11.17 -5.90 7.06
N GLY A 15 11.31 -4.68 6.54
CA GLY A 15 10.38 -4.10 5.59
C GLY A 15 10.61 -4.55 4.14
N GLY A 16 9.82 -4.01 3.23
CA GLY A 16 9.94 -4.24 1.79
C GLY A 16 9.45 -3.06 0.95
N LEU A 17 10.09 -2.84 -0.19
CA LEU A 17 9.62 -1.96 -1.27
C LEU A 17 8.99 -2.81 -2.36
N ASN A 18 7.77 -3.29 -2.10
CA ASN A 18 7.12 -4.27 -2.96
C ASN A 18 6.59 -3.62 -4.24
N ALA A 19 6.80 -4.29 -5.37
CA ALA A 19 6.36 -3.83 -6.68
C ALA A 19 5.33 -4.78 -7.30
N MET A 20 4.45 -4.23 -8.14
CA MET A 20 3.54 -4.96 -9.01
C MET A 20 3.73 -4.48 -10.45
N ILE A 21 3.81 -5.41 -11.40
CA ILE A 21 3.95 -5.11 -12.83
C ILE A 21 2.67 -5.56 -13.53
N VAL A 22 2.04 -4.65 -14.27
CA VAL A 22 0.79 -4.89 -15.01
C VAL A 22 1.04 -4.59 -16.49
N ASP A 23 0.89 -5.62 -17.32
CA ASP A 23 1.03 -5.51 -18.77
C ASP A 23 -0.34 -5.36 -19.47
N SER A 24 -0.32 -5.26 -20.81
CA SER A 24 -1.54 -5.08 -21.60
C SER A 24 -2.45 -6.30 -21.67
N THR A 25 -2.00 -7.46 -21.18
CA THR A 25 -2.79 -8.71 -21.17
C THR A 25 -3.59 -8.88 -19.89
N ALA A 26 -3.24 -8.14 -18.84
CA ALA A 26 -3.97 -8.14 -17.58
C ALA A 26 -5.40 -7.59 -17.76
N LEU A 27 -6.36 -8.21 -17.09
CA LEU A 27 -7.74 -7.71 -17.02
C LEU A 27 -7.76 -6.46 -16.11
N PRO A 28 -8.08 -5.26 -16.63
CA PRO A 28 -7.98 -4.01 -15.86
C PRO A 28 -8.78 -4.01 -14.56
N GLU A 29 -9.99 -4.55 -14.58
CA GLU A 29 -10.91 -4.58 -13.44
C GLU A 29 -10.35 -5.43 -12.30
N GLN A 30 -9.74 -6.57 -12.64
CA GLN A 30 -9.08 -7.43 -11.66
C GLN A 30 -7.80 -6.79 -11.14
N ALA A 31 -6.98 -6.24 -12.04
CA ALA A 31 -5.73 -5.59 -11.67
C ALA A 31 -5.98 -4.41 -10.70
N VAL A 32 -6.96 -3.54 -10.99
CA VAL A 32 -7.31 -2.42 -10.11
C VAL A 32 -7.78 -2.89 -8.72
N ARG A 33 -8.65 -3.90 -8.65
CA ARG A 33 -9.08 -4.48 -7.37
C ARG A 33 -7.89 -4.98 -6.55
N ASP A 34 -7.00 -5.73 -7.18
CA ASP A 34 -5.85 -6.33 -6.50
C ASP A 34 -4.80 -5.28 -6.11
N ILE A 35 -4.63 -4.21 -6.91
CA ILE A 35 -3.83 -3.02 -6.59
C ILE A 35 -4.36 -2.34 -5.33
N LEU A 36 -5.68 -2.08 -5.26
CA LEU A 36 -6.29 -1.40 -4.11
C LEU A 36 -6.10 -2.21 -2.82
N ALA A 37 -6.43 -3.50 -2.87
CA ALA A 37 -6.25 -4.39 -1.73
C ALA A 37 -4.76 -4.47 -1.30
N SER A 38 -3.84 -4.52 -2.25
CA SER A 38 -2.41 -4.62 -1.94
C SER A 38 -1.83 -3.32 -1.39
N ALA A 39 -2.27 -2.16 -1.87
CA ALA A 39 -1.68 -0.87 -1.51
C ALA A 39 -2.36 -0.21 -0.29
N PHE A 40 -3.69 -0.26 -0.21
CA PHE A 40 -4.46 0.59 0.72
C PHE A 40 -5.17 -0.18 1.83
N GLN A 41 -5.37 -1.50 1.69
CA GLN A 41 -5.93 -2.30 2.79
C GLN A 41 -5.08 -2.14 4.06
N SER A 42 -5.72 -2.00 5.21
CA SER A 42 -5.05 -1.69 6.49
C SER A 42 -4.26 -0.38 6.46
N ALA A 43 -4.71 0.62 5.68
CA ALA A 43 -4.01 1.88 5.42
C ALA A 43 -2.57 1.69 4.89
N GLY A 44 -2.31 0.58 4.20
CA GLY A 44 -0.98 0.24 3.69
C GLY A 44 0.04 -0.14 4.78
N GLN A 45 -0.41 -0.42 6.02
CA GLN A 45 0.43 -0.79 7.17
C GLN A 45 0.75 -2.29 7.19
N ARG A 46 1.11 -2.85 6.04
CA ARG A 46 1.57 -4.24 5.89
C ARG A 46 2.98 -4.23 5.29
N CYS A 47 3.88 -5.09 5.79
CA CYS A 47 5.21 -5.26 5.22
C CYS A 47 5.16 -5.72 3.75
N SER A 48 4.08 -6.43 3.37
CA SER A 48 3.80 -6.90 2.01
C SER A 48 3.00 -5.91 1.16
N ALA A 49 2.69 -4.70 1.65
CA ALA A 49 1.87 -3.76 0.90
C ALA A 49 2.57 -3.29 -0.38
N LEU A 50 1.79 -3.07 -1.44
CA LEU A 50 2.27 -2.55 -2.73
C LEU A 50 2.77 -1.11 -2.56
N ARG A 51 4.00 -0.85 -3.00
CA ARG A 51 4.66 0.48 -2.94
C ARG A 51 4.90 1.08 -4.31
N VAL A 52 5.17 0.24 -5.33
CA VAL A 52 5.49 0.69 -6.69
C VAL A 52 4.68 -0.10 -7.71
N LEU A 53 3.82 0.59 -8.46
CA LEU A 53 3.08 -0.02 -9.57
C LEU A 53 3.75 0.36 -10.90
N TYR A 54 4.16 -0.65 -11.66
CA TYR A 54 4.62 -0.48 -13.04
C TYR A 54 3.51 -0.90 -13.99
N VAL A 55 3.11 0.00 -14.89
CA VAL A 55 2.04 -0.26 -15.87
C VAL A 55 2.61 -0.11 -17.28
N GLN A 56 2.32 -1.07 -18.16
CA GLN A 56 2.67 -0.95 -19.57
C GLN A 56 2.00 0.27 -20.20
N LYS A 57 2.78 1.03 -20.98
CA LYS A 57 2.38 2.32 -21.57
C LYS A 57 1.05 2.24 -22.34
N ASP A 58 0.81 1.15 -23.06
CA ASP A 58 -0.38 0.96 -23.90
C ASP A 58 -1.70 0.95 -23.11
N VAL A 59 -1.67 0.55 -21.84
CA VAL A 59 -2.86 0.45 -20.97
C VAL A 59 -2.87 1.46 -19.83
N GLU A 60 -1.80 2.26 -19.68
CA GLU A 60 -1.60 3.21 -18.58
C GLU A 60 -2.83 4.11 -18.36
N LYS A 61 -3.33 4.76 -19.42
CA LYS A 61 -4.44 5.71 -19.30
C LYS A 61 -5.70 5.04 -18.73
N LYS A 62 -6.11 3.91 -19.31
CA LYS A 62 -7.31 3.16 -18.87
C LYS A 62 -7.14 2.66 -17.42
N MET A 63 -5.95 2.15 -17.08
CA MET A 63 -5.63 1.68 -15.73
C MET A 63 -5.70 2.80 -14.70
N LEU A 64 -5.11 3.96 -15.00
CA LEU A 64 -5.11 5.10 -14.08
C LEU A 64 -6.51 5.71 -13.91
N GLU A 65 -7.31 5.79 -14.98
CA GLU A 65 -8.70 6.25 -14.90
C GLU A 65 -9.54 5.35 -13.97
N MET A 66 -9.47 4.03 -14.18
CA MET A 66 -10.21 3.07 -13.36
C MET A 66 -9.69 3.03 -11.92
N LEU A 67 -8.37 3.10 -11.72
CA LEU A 67 -7.78 3.14 -10.38
C LEU A 67 -8.23 4.37 -9.60
N ARG A 68 -8.23 5.55 -10.22
CA ARG A 68 -8.72 6.80 -9.58
C ARG A 68 -10.18 6.67 -9.16
N GLY A 69 -11.06 6.24 -10.08
CA GLY A 69 -12.48 6.07 -9.77
C GLY A 69 -12.71 5.04 -8.66
N ALA A 70 -11.92 3.97 -8.62
CA ALA A 70 -12.01 2.97 -7.57
C ALA A 70 -11.47 3.48 -6.21
N MET A 71 -10.43 4.33 -6.21
CA MET A 71 -9.94 5.00 -5.00
C MET A 71 -10.96 6.00 -4.43
N GLU A 72 -11.66 6.74 -5.29
CA GLU A 72 -12.71 7.69 -4.89
C GLU A 72 -13.91 7.01 -4.22
N ALA A 73 -14.12 5.72 -4.47
CA ALA A 73 -15.20 4.93 -3.89
C ALA A 73 -14.90 4.36 -2.49
N LEU A 74 -13.65 4.49 -1.99
CA LEU A 74 -13.26 3.98 -0.68
C LEU A 74 -13.79 4.85 0.47
N ASN A 75 -14.38 4.22 1.47
CA ASN A 75 -14.81 4.88 2.70
C ASN A 75 -13.68 4.87 3.74
N LEU A 76 -13.15 6.05 4.04
CA LEU A 76 -12.17 6.25 5.10
C LEU A 76 -12.91 6.64 6.39
N GLY A 77 -12.59 5.99 7.52
CA GLY A 77 -13.26 6.33 8.77
C GLY A 77 -12.98 5.40 9.95
N ASP A 78 -13.96 5.34 10.85
CA ASP A 78 -13.91 4.52 12.06
C ASP A 78 -13.88 3.01 11.69
N PRO A 79 -12.83 2.26 12.07
CA PRO A 79 -12.70 0.84 11.72
C PRO A 79 -13.77 -0.05 12.39
N TRP A 80 -14.56 0.45 13.34
CA TRP A 80 -15.68 -0.29 13.92
C TRP A 80 -16.92 -0.34 13.01
N LEU A 81 -16.99 0.53 12.01
CA LEU A 81 -18.10 0.55 11.05
C LEU A 81 -17.83 -0.44 9.92
N ILE A 82 -18.79 -1.33 9.65
CA ILE A 82 -18.72 -2.30 8.53
C ILE A 82 -18.55 -1.60 7.17
N SER A 83 -19.02 -0.36 7.05
CA SER A 83 -18.90 0.45 5.85
C SER A 83 -17.51 1.05 5.63
N THR A 84 -16.60 0.98 6.60
CA THR A 84 -15.25 1.55 6.49
C THR A 84 -14.33 0.59 5.73
N ASP A 85 -13.78 1.04 4.61
CA ASP A 85 -12.83 0.29 3.81
C ASP A 85 -11.39 0.49 4.29
N VAL A 86 -11.05 1.71 4.74
CA VAL A 86 -9.71 2.10 5.18
C VAL A 86 -9.77 2.82 6.54
N GLY A 87 -9.19 2.19 7.56
CA GLY A 87 -9.07 2.76 8.90
C GLY A 87 -7.90 3.75 9.05
N PRO A 88 -7.63 4.22 10.28
CA PRO A 88 -6.53 5.14 10.55
C PRO A 88 -5.16 4.46 10.47
N VAL A 89 -4.12 5.28 10.33
CA VAL A 89 -2.75 4.88 10.68
C VAL A 89 -2.60 4.76 12.19
N ILE A 90 -1.57 4.05 12.66
CA ILE A 90 -1.46 3.63 14.06
C ILE A 90 -1.37 4.78 15.06
N ASP A 91 -0.65 5.85 14.73
CA ASP A 91 -0.42 7.01 15.60
C ASP A 91 -0.07 8.28 14.81
N ASP A 92 0.08 9.39 15.55
CA ASP A 92 0.39 10.71 15.00
C ASP A 92 1.80 10.79 14.39
N GLU A 93 2.75 9.99 14.89
CA GLU A 93 4.12 9.94 14.35
C GLU A 93 4.12 9.33 12.95
N ALA A 94 3.44 8.19 12.78
CA ALA A 94 3.24 7.55 11.49
C ALA A 94 2.49 8.48 10.53
N GLN A 95 1.44 9.15 11.00
CA GLN A 95 0.69 10.12 10.20
C GLN A 95 1.59 11.27 9.71
N THR A 96 2.38 11.84 10.60
CA THR A 96 3.29 12.96 10.29
C THR A 96 4.34 12.52 9.27
N SER A 97 4.98 11.37 9.49
CA SER A 97 6.00 10.83 8.60
C SER A 97 5.47 10.62 7.17
N ILE A 98 4.26 10.06 7.03
CA ILE A 98 3.61 9.85 5.73
C ILE A 98 3.26 11.20 5.08
N ARG A 99 2.71 12.15 5.85
CA ARG A 99 2.35 13.49 5.35
C ARG A 99 3.58 14.26 4.86
N ASP A 100 4.69 14.18 5.59
CA ASP A 100 5.95 14.83 5.21
C ASP A 100 6.52 14.23 3.92
N TYR A 101 6.43 12.91 3.77
CA TYR A 101 6.79 12.24 2.51
C TYR A 101 5.94 12.74 1.33
N CYS A 102 4.61 12.79 1.48
CA CYS A 102 3.71 13.31 0.44
C CYS A 102 4.05 14.75 0.07
N THR A 103 4.24 15.62 1.08
CA THR A 103 4.60 17.03 0.89
C THR A 103 5.91 17.17 0.10
N ARG A 104 6.93 16.37 0.44
CA ARG A 104 8.23 16.36 -0.27
C ARG A 104 8.11 15.88 -1.72
N MET A 105 7.17 14.99 -2.01
CA MET A 105 6.89 14.49 -3.36
C MET A 105 6.02 15.45 -4.19
N GLY A 106 5.53 16.55 -3.60
CA GLY A 106 4.65 17.51 -4.26
C GLY A 106 3.20 17.02 -4.43
N LEU A 107 2.76 16.11 -3.55
CA LEU A 107 1.39 15.62 -3.46
C LEU A 107 0.56 16.44 -2.47
#